data_AF-A0A7C1MCZ3-F1
#
_entry.id   AF-A0A7C1MCZ3-F1
#
_cell.length_a   1.000
_cell.length_b   1.000
_cell.length_c   1.000
_cell.angle_alpha   90.00
_cell.angle_beta   90.00
_cell.angle_gamma   90.00
#
_symmetry.space_group_name_H-M   'P 1'
#
loop_
_entity.id
_entity.type
_entity.pdbx_description
1 polymer ?
#
loop_
_entity_poly.entity_id
_entity_poly.type
_entity_poly.pdbx_seq_one_letter_code
_entity_poly.pdbx_strand_id
1 'polypeptide(L)'
;MSIKNYLFSSESVSEGHPDKLADRISDRILDAFLTRDPDARVACETMLADQCVVIAGEFKTCRIEDFQAVREAAVTLVREVLEDTGYDDGNTGIDPNRCEVQVRFNGQSQDINQGVDRNDGVLGAGDQGLMFGYACDETPELMPSPIMFAHRLMRRQAEIRRDGTLPWLRPDAKAQVTFRYVNGYPAEIEAVVLSTQHTDEVGLNDLRDAVEEHIIDHVVSHDIRSENFRTLINPT
;
A
#
# COMPACT_ATOMS: atom_id res chain seq x y z
N MET A 1 29.79 15.26 -15.13
CA MET A 1 30.21 14.47 -13.95
C MET A 1 28.96 13.97 -13.28
N SER A 2 28.85 12.66 -13.03
CA SER A 2 27.77 12.12 -12.21
C SER A 2 27.94 12.63 -10.78
N ILE A 3 26.84 13.09 -10.16
CA ILE A 3 26.81 13.51 -8.76
C ILE A 3 27.02 12.24 -7.93
N LYS A 4 28.15 12.16 -7.24
CA LYS A 4 28.53 10.96 -6.46
C LYS A 4 28.17 11.06 -4.98
N ASN A 5 28.00 12.27 -4.46
CA ASN A 5 27.62 12.52 -3.07
C ASN A 5 26.35 13.36 -3.05
N TYR A 6 25.29 12.85 -2.44
CA TYR A 6 23.98 13.49 -2.45
C TYR A 6 23.11 12.99 -1.29
N LEU A 7 22.01 13.71 -1.03
CA LEU A 7 20.91 13.20 -0.22
C LEU A 7 19.83 12.65 -1.16
N PHE A 8 19.27 11.50 -0.82
CA PHE A 8 18.16 10.91 -1.57
C PHE A 8 17.07 10.46 -0.61
N SER A 9 15.83 10.76 -0.95
CA SER A 9 14.68 10.44 -0.11
C SER A 9 13.72 9.52 -0.86
N SER A 10 13.11 8.61 -0.11
CA SER A 10 11.95 7.84 -0.57
C SER A 10 10.95 7.72 0.55
N GLU A 11 9.70 7.49 0.18
CA GLU A 11 8.59 7.39 1.11
C GLU A 11 7.77 6.12 0.89
N SER A 12 7.01 5.76 1.92
CA SER A 12 6.05 4.66 1.90
C SER A 12 4.87 5.06 2.77
N VAL A 13 3.74 4.43 2.50
CA VAL A 13 2.53 4.54 3.31
C VAL A 13 2.10 3.16 3.79
N SER A 14 1.31 3.10 4.86
CA SER A 14 0.82 1.85 5.42
C SER A 14 -0.30 1.24 4.58
N GLU A 15 -0.68 0.01 4.92
CA GLU A 15 -1.88 -0.66 4.39
C GLU A 15 -3.19 0.07 4.71
N GLY A 16 -3.18 0.96 5.71
CA GLY A 16 -4.32 1.81 6.05
C GLY A 16 -4.35 3.12 5.31
N HIS A 17 -3.34 3.47 4.51
CA HIS A 17 -3.46 4.67 3.68
C HIS A 17 -4.61 4.51 2.68
N PRO A 18 -5.50 5.51 2.47
CA PRO A 18 -6.68 5.35 1.62
C PRO A 18 -6.34 4.87 0.20
N ASP A 19 -5.26 5.38 -0.40
CA ASP A 19 -4.83 4.91 -1.73
C ASP A 19 -4.38 3.44 -1.70
N LYS A 20 -3.69 2.99 -0.63
CA LYS A 20 -3.31 1.59 -0.48
C LYS A 20 -4.48 0.69 -0.12
N LEU A 21 -5.49 1.23 0.55
CA LEU A 21 -6.73 0.54 0.78
C LEU A 21 -7.49 0.32 -0.53
N ALA A 22 -7.48 1.30 -1.43
CA ALA A 22 -8.01 1.17 -2.79
C ALA A 22 -7.30 0.08 -3.60
N ASP A 23 -5.96 0.07 -3.56
CA ASP A 23 -5.15 -0.99 -4.19
C ASP A 23 -5.56 -2.37 -3.66
N ARG A 24 -5.59 -2.53 -2.32
CA ARG A 24 -5.94 -3.80 -1.66
C ARG A 24 -7.36 -4.28 -1.99
N ILE A 25 -8.34 -3.38 -2.04
CA ILE A 25 -9.71 -3.74 -2.42
C ILE A 25 -9.75 -4.21 -3.87
N SER A 26 -9.08 -3.49 -4.77
CA SER A 26 -9.04 -3.84 -6.21
C SER A 26 -8.40 -5.21 -6.42
N ASP A 27 -7.28 -5.49 -5.74
CA ASP A 27 -6.61 -6.78 -5.78
C ASP A 27 -7.44 -7.89 -5.11
N ARG A 28 -8.20 -7.59 -4.05
CA ARG A 28 -9.10 -8.57 -3.44
C ARG A 28 -10.22 -9.01 -4.39
N ILE A 29 -10.74 -8.08 -5.20
CA ILE A 29 -11.71 -8.40 -6.25
C ILE A 29 -11.06 -9.23 -7.35
N LEU A 30 -9.84 -8.88 -7.78
CA LEU A 30 -9.04 -9.68 -8.72
C LEU A 30 -8.87 -11.13 -8.22
N ASP A 31 -8.46 -11.32 -6.97
CA ASP A 31 -8.31 -12.65 -6.35
C ASP A 31 -9.61 -13.45 -6.39
N ALA A 32 -10.76 -12.81 -6.14
CA ALA A 32 -12.05 -13.47 -6.13
C ALA A 32 -12.46 -14.00 -7.52
N PHE A 33 -12.10 -13.26 -8.57
CA PHE A 33 -12.25 -13.71 -9.96
C PHE A 33 -11.26 -14.82 -10.30
N LEU A 34 -9.95 -14.63 -10.04
CA LEU A 34 -8.90 -15.61 -10.37
C LEU A 34 -9.08 -16.94 -9.63
N THR A 35 -9.66 -16.93 -8.43
CA THR A 35 -10.00 -18.14 -7.67
C THR A 35 -11.03 -19.02 -8.39
N ARG A 36 -11.94 -18.40 -9.17
CA ARG A 36 -12.99 -19.10 -9.93
C ARG A 36 -12.55 -19.42 -11.34
N ASP A 37 -11.86 -18.46 -11.96
CA ASP A 37 -11.45 -18.51 -13.34
C ASP A 37 -10.03 -17.94 -13.47
N PRO A 38 -9.00 -18.80 -13.58
CA PRO A 38 -7.61 -18.37 -13.75
C PRO A 38 -7.36 -17.53 -15.00
N ASP A 39 -8.25 -17.60 -15.99
CA ASP A 39 -8.17 -16.84 -17.25
C ASP A 39 -9.01 -15.55 -17.22
N ALA A 40 -9.58 -15.19 -16.05
CA ALA A 40 -10.38 -13.98 -15.91
C ALA A 40 -9.58 -12.72 -16.28
N ARG A 41 -10.23 -11.77 -16.95
CA ARG A 41 -9.71 -10.43 -17.19
C ARG A 41 -10.37 -9.47 -16.21
N VAL A 42 -9.58 -8.76 -15.43
CA VAL A 42 -10.06 -7.86 -14.39
C VAL A 42 -9.32 -6.53 -14.52
N ALA A 43 -10.07 -5.46 -14.70
CA ALA A 43 -9.62 -4.09 -14.53
C ALA A 43 -10.54 -3.46 -13.49
N CYS A 44 -10.21 -3.64 -12.21
CA CYS A 44 -10.99 -3.14 -11.08
C CYS A 44 -10.35 -1.84 -10.58
N GLU A 45 -11.15 -0.80 -10.51
CA GLU A 45 -10.78 0.49 -9.95
C GLU A 45 -11.57 0.70 -8.65
N THR A 46 -10.89 1.21 -7.62
CA THR A 46 -11.51 1.53 -6.34
C THR A 46 -11.29 3.00 -6.00
N MET A 47 -12.35 3.67 -5.59
CA MET A 47 -12.30 5.03 -5.04
C MET A 47 -12.88 5.02 -3.64
N LEU A 48 -12.16 5.60 -2.68
CA LEU A 48 -12.63 5.81 -1.32
C LEU A 48 -12.77 7.30 -1.05
N ALA A 49 -13.88 7.70 -0.43
CA ALA A 49 -14.08 9.04 0.09
C ALA A 49 -15.09 8.98 1.23
N ASP A 50 -14.69 9.44 2.42
CA ASP A 50 -15.53 9.39 3.62
C ASP A 50 -16.11 7.98 3.84
N GLN A 51 -17.39 7.86 4.21
CA GLN A 51 -18.11 6.61 4.42
C GLN A 51 -18.56 5.95 3.11
N CYS A 52 -17.84 6.14 2.00
CA CYS A 52 -18.20 5.62 0.68
C CYS A 52 -17.02 4.93 -0.01
N VAL A 53 -17.28 3.73 -0.53
CA VAL A 53 -16.38 2.97 -1.40
C VAL A 53 -17.10 2.73 -2.72
N VAL A 54 -16.48 3.15 -3.81
CA VAL A 54 -16.94 2.84 -5.17
C VAL A 54 -15.97 1.84 -5.78
N ILE A 55 -16.49 0.67 -6.18
CA ILE A 55 -15.75 -0.31 -6.97
C ILE A 55 -16.36 -0.37 -8.37
N ALA A 56 -15.52 -0.13 -9.37
CA ALA A 56 -15.94 0.01 -10.76
C ALA A 56 -14.93 -0.65 -11.70
N GLY A 57 -15.34 -0.90 -12.94
CA GLY A 57 -14.41 -1.34 -13.98
C GLY A 57 -14.97 -2.39 -14.90
N GLU A 58 -14.06 -3.10 -15.57
CA GLU A 58 -14.37 -4.06 -16.62
C GLU A 58 -13.89 -5.46 -16.22
N PHE A 59 -14.80 -6.42 -16.31
CA PHE A 59 -14.54 -7.80 -15.90
C PHE A 59 -15.00 -8.78 -16.98
N LYS A 60 -14.22 -9.83 -17.19
CA LYS A 60 -14.51 -10.93 -18.11
C LYS A 60 -14.13 -12.25 -17.45
N THR A 61 -15.02 -13.22 -17.54
CA THR A 61 -14.81 -14.61 -17.12
C THR A 61 -15.52 -15.54 -18.11
N CYS A 62 -15.09 -16.79 -18.18
CA CYS A 62 -15.67 -17.81 -19.05
C CYS A 62 -17.14 -18.13 -18.72
N ARG A 63 -17.57 -17.91 -17.47
CA ARG A 63 -18.91 -18.27 -17.00
C ARG A 63 -19.64 -17.08 -16.39
N ILE A 64 -20.87 -16.84 -16.84
CA ILE A 64 -21.70 -15.77 -16.31
C ILE A 64 -22.02 -15.96 -14.82
N GLU A 65 -22.09 -17.21 -14.35
CA GLU A 65 -22.32 -17.51 -12.94
C GLU A 65 -21.16 -17.04 -12.05
N ASP A 66 -19.92 -17.11 -12.52
CA ASP A 66 -18.74 -16.67 -11.76
C ASP A 66 -18.72 -15.14 -11.65
N PHE A 67 -19.08 -14.43 -12.73
CA PHE A 67 -19.26 -12.97 -12.69
C PHE A 67 -20.34 -12.56 -11.68
N GLN A 68 -21.49 -13.24 -11.71
CA GLN A 68 -22.59 -12.98 -10.78
C GLN A 68 -22.17 -13.24 -9.34
N ALA A 69 -21.52 -14.38 -9.07
CA ALA A 69 -21.06 -14.74 -7.74
C ALA A 69 -20.07 -13.72 -7.17
N VAL A 70 -19.08 -13.25 -7.94
CA VAL A 70 -18.13 -12.24 -7.46
C VAL A 70 -18.81 -10.90 -7.26
N ARG A 71 -19.68 -10.48 -8.19
CA ARG A 71 -20.43 -9.23 -8.06
C ARG A 71 -21.33 -9.21 -6.81
N GLU A 72 -21.98 -10.32 -6.49
CA GLU A 72 -22.80 -10.48 -5.28
C GLU A 72 -21.94 -10.44 -4.02
N ALA A 73 -20.76 -11.05 -4.05
CA ALA A 73 -19.82 -11.05 -2.93
C ALA A 73 -19.07 -9.72 -2.75
N ALA A 74 -19.04 -8.83 -3.76
CA ALA A 74 -18.14 -7.68 -3.80
C ALA A 74 -18.26 -6.75 -2.59
N VAL A 75 -19.47 -6.53 -2.08
CA VAL A 75 -19.70 -5.73 -0.86
C VAL A 75 -19.05 -6.39 0.35
N THR A 76 -19.20 -7.71 0.50
CA THR A 76 -18.56 -8.47 1.58
C THR A 76 -17.04 -8.42 1.46
N LEU A 77 -16.49 -8.60 0.26
CA LEU A 77 -15.05 -8.55 0.00
C LEU A 77 -14.44 -7.20 0.38
N VAL A 78 -15.11 -6.09 0.05
CA VAL A 78 -14.70 -4.74 0.48
C VAL A 78 -14.64 -4.66 2.00
N ARG A 79 -15.69 -5.10 2.68
CA ARG A 79 -15.79 -5.03 4.16
C ARG A 79 -14.72 -5.88 4.85
N GLU A 80 -14.46 -7.08 4.34
CA GLU A 80 -13.38 -7.94 4.81
C GLU A 80 -12.01 -7.23 4.74
N VAL A 81 -11.73 -6.50 3.65
CA VAL A 81 -10.47 -5.76 3.50
C VAL A 81 -10.38 -4.60 4.49
N LEU A 82 -11.47 -3.86 4.69
CA LEU A 82 -11.50 -2.77 5.68
C LEU A 82 -11.24 -3.30 7.09
N GLU A 83 -11.94 -4.38 7.48
CA GLU A 83 -11.80 -5.03 8.79
C GLU A 83 -10.38 -5.60 8.99
N ASP A 84 -9.83 -6.32 8.01
CA ASP A 84 -8.47 -6.89 8.08
C ASP A 84 -7.36 -5.82 8.16
N THR A 85 -7.61 -4.66 7.55
CA THR A 85 -6.73 -3.49 7.68
C THR A 85 -6.77 -2.91 9.10
N GLY A 86 -7.86 -3.12 9.83
CA GLY A 86 -8.08 -2.61 11.19
C GLY A 86 -8.91 -1.34 11.25
N TYR A 87 -9.74 -1.09 10.23
CA TYR A 87 -10.85 -0.15 10.33
C TYR A 87 -12.03 -0.86 10.99
N ASP A 88 -12.59 -0.30 12.06
CA ASP A 88 -13.65 -0.94 12.86
C ASP A 88 -14.88 -0.05 13.07
N ASP A 89 -14.67 1.27 13.19
CA ASP A 89 -15.72 2.26 13.37
C ASP A 89 -15.42 3.59 12.66
N GLY A 90 -16.38 4.53 12.69
CA GLY A 90 -16.20 5.85 12.09
C GLY A 90 -15.09 6.69 12.72
N ASN A 91 -14.62 6.36 13.94
CA ASN A 91 -13.51 7.07 14.58
C ASN A 91 -12.16 6.65 13.98
N THR A 92 -12.06 5.45 13.41
CA THR A 92 -10.88 5.04 12.63
C THR A 92 -10.81 5.71 11.27
N GLY A 93 -11.93 6.24 10.77
CA GLY A 93 -12.02 7.01 9.53
C GLY A 93 -13.00 6.41 8.52
N ILE A 94 -13.17 5.09 8.51
CA ILE A 94 -14.22 4.41 7.75
C ILE A 94 -14.79 3.24 8.56
N ASP A 95 -16.12 3.15 8.63
CA ASP A 95 -16.81 2.05 9.33
C ASP A 95 -17.18 0.93 8.33
N PRO A 96 -16.58 -0.28 8.41
CA PRO A 96 -16.91 -1.39 7.51
C PRO A 96 -18.38 -1.81 7.57
N ASN A 97 -19.03 -1.64 8.72
CA ASN A 97 -20.42 -2.04 8.93
C ASN A 97 -21.39 -1.02 8.34
N ARG A 98 -21.02 0.26 8.29
CA ARG A 98 -21.92 1.36 7.91
C ARG A 98 -21.58 2.06 6.62
N CYS A 99 -20.37 1.90 6.08
CA CYS A 99 -20.00 2.54 4.82
C CYS A 99 -20.90 2.06 3.67
N GLU A 100 -21.19 2.99 2.77
CA GLU A 100 -21.82 2.71 1.49
C GLU A 100 -20.79 2.03 0.58
N VAL A 101 -21.18 0.93 -0.05
CA VAL A 101 -20.39 0.27 -1.09
C VAL A 101 -21.16 0.27 -2.40
N GLN A 102 -20.70 1.05 -3.37
CA GLN A 102 -21.31 1.14 -4.70
C GLN A 102 -20.59 0.22 -5.69
N VAL A 103 -21.31 -0.77 -6.21
CA VAL A 103 -20.79 -1.72 -7.19
C VAL A 103 -21.19 -1.31 -8.61
N ARG A 104 -20.20 -1.05 -9.46
CA ARG A 104 -20.33 -0.57 -10.85
C ARG A 104 -19.55 -1.46 -11.83
N PHE A 105 -19.84 -2.76 -11.81
CA PHE A 105 -19.17 -3.72 -12.68
C PHE A 105 -19.79 -3.73 -14.09
N ASN A 106 -18.95 -3.57 -15.09
CA ASN A 106 -19.30 -3.73 -16.50
C ASN A 106 -18.65 -5.01 -17.06
N GLY A 107 -19.27 -5.62 -18.05
CA GLY A 107 -18.57 -6.61 -18.88
C GLY A 107 -17.51 -5.93 -19.73
N GLN A 108 -16.38 -6.59 -19.96
CA GLN A 108 -15.31 -6.05 -20.81
C GLN A 108 -15.80 -5.79 -22.26
N SER A 109 -15.34 -4.68 -22.86
CA SER A 109 -15.68 -4.33 -24.24
C SER A 109 -15.27 -5.42 -25.26
N GLN A 110 -16.15 -5.72 -26.23
CA GLN A 110 -15.86 -6.68 -27.31
C GLN A 110 -14.75 -6.21 -28.27
N ASP A 111 -14.53 -4.91 -28.37
CA ASP A 111 -13.53 -4.33 -29.29
C ASP A 111 -12.10 -4.48 -28.73
N ILE A 112 -11.93 -4.39 -27.40
CA ILE A 112 -10.63 -4.60 -26.71
C ILE A 112 -10.21 -6.08 -26.83
N ASN A 113 -11.17 -7.00 -26.73
CA ASN A 113 -10.92 -8.43 -26.77
C ASN A 113 -10.24 -8.91 -28.06
N GLN A 114 -10.58 -8.32 -29.21
CA GLN A 114 -10.02 -8.73 -30.51
C GLN A 114 -8.55 -8.34 -30.69
N GLY A 115 -8.09 -7.28 -30.02
CA GLY A 115 -6.70 -6.83 -30.07
C GLY A 115 -5.76 -7.68 -29.21
N VAL A 116 -6.28 -8.23 -28.11
CA VAL A 116 -5.54 -9.02 -27.12
C VAL A 116 -5.59 -10.51 -27.43
N ASP A 117 -6.78 -11.06 -27.64
CA ASP A 117 -7.00 -12.48 -27.92
C ASP A 117 -6.88 -12.72 -29.44
N ARG A 118 -5.66 -12.83 -29.94
CA ARG A 118 -5.39 -13.01 -31.38
C ARG A 118 -5.63 -14.45 -31.83
N ASN A 119 -6.07 -14.59 -33.09
CA ASN A 119 -6.38 -15.88 -33.72
C ASN A 119 -5.17 -16.81 -33.90
N ASP A 120 -3.95 -16.30 -33.74
CA ASP A 120 -2.70 -17.08 -33.83
C ASP A 120 -2.27 -17.67 -32.47
N GLY A 121 -3.05 -17.44 -31.41
CA GLY A 121 -2.76 -17.92 -30.06
C GLY A 121 -1.71 -17.09 -29.31
N VAL A 122 -1.21 -16.00 -29.89
CA VAL A 122 -0.26 -15.09 -29.24
C VAL A 122 -1.03 -13.94 -28.58
N LEU A 123 -0.91 -13.80 -27.27
CA LEU A 123 -1.53 -12.69 -26.55
C LEU A 123 -0.87 -11.36 -26.93
N GLY A 124 -1.68 -10.40 -27.37
CA GLY A 124 -1.28 -9.01 -27.54
C GLY A 124 -1.15 -8.28 -26.20
N ALA A 125 -0.46 -7.14 -26.19
CA ALA A 125 -0.50 -6.23 -25.04
C ALA A 125 -1.94 -5.70 -24.83
N GLY A 126 -2.36 -5.58 -23.56
CA GLY A 126 -3.68 -5.05 -23.21
C GLY A 126 -3.86 -3.55 -23.49
N ASP A 127 -2.75 -2.81 -23.49
CA ASP A 127 -2.69 -1.40 -23.88
C ASP A 127 -1.26 -1.05 -24.34
N GLN A 128 -1.09 0.13 -24.92
CA GLN A 128 0.23 0.73 -25.13
C GLN A 128 0.88 1.08 -23.78
N GLY A 129 2.21 0.96 -23.69
CA GLY A 129 2.90 1.29 -22.45
C GLY A 129 4.42 1.26 -22.56
N LEU A 130 5.04 1.78 -21.51
CA LEU A 130 6.48 1.70 -21.27
C LEU A 130 6.71 1.13 -19.88
N MET A 131 7.72 0.29 -19.72
CA MET A 131 8.01 -0.41 -18.47
C MET A 131 9.50 -0.29 -18.16
N PHE A 132 9.82 -0.03 -16.90
CA PHE A 132 11.19 -0.01 -16.40
C PHE A 132 11.34 -1.09 -15.32
N GLY A 133 12.38 -1.91 -15.45
CA GLY A 133 12.88 -2.74 -14.37
C GLY A 133 14.11 -2.10 -13.76
N TYR A 134 14.25 -2.15 -12.45
CA TYR A 134 15.41 -1.66 -11.72
C TYR A 134 15.84 -2.67 -10.67
N ALA A 135 17.16 -2.80 -10.47
CA ALA A 135 17.76 -3.56 -9.39
C ALA A 135 19.12 -2.95 -9.05
N CYS A 136 19.51 -3.00 -7.78
CA CYS A 136 20.82 -2.58 -7.30
C CYS A 136 21.24 -3.45 -6.11
N ASP A 137 22.54 -3.53 -5.81
CA ASP A 137 23.10 -4.39 -4.76
C ASP A 137 23.14 -3.72 -3.37
N GLU A 138 22.43 -2.61 -3.18
CA GLU A 138 22.38 -1.87 -1.92
C GLU A 138 21.74 -2.65 -0.77
N THR A 139 20.78 -3.53 -1.06
CA THR A 139 20.13 -4.40 -0.07
C THR A 139 20.07 -5.85 -0.55
N PRO A 140 19.89 -6.85 0.35
CA PRO A 140 19.75 -8.25 -0.03
C PRO A 140 18.58 -8.54 -0.99
N GLU A 141 17.54 -7.71 -0.94
CA GLU A 141 16.36 -7.78 -1.81
C GLU A 141 16.59 -7.18 -3.21
N LEU A 142 17.80 -6.69 -3.48
CA LEU A 142 18.22 -6.02 -4.71
C LEU A 142 17.47 -4.71 -5.03
N MET A 143 17.12 -3.95 -3.97
CA MET A 143 16.33 -2.72 -4.05
C MET A 143 17.09 -1.52 -3.47
N PRO A 144 16.74 -0.27 -3.84
CA PRO A 144 17.36 0.91 -3.24
C PRO A 144 17.10 0.98 -1.74
N SER A 145 18.12 1.34 -0.96
CA SER A 145 18.00 1.42 0.51
C SER A 145 16.89 2.37 0.98
N PRO A 146 16.72 3.60 0.44
CA PRO A 146 15.71 4.53 0.92
C PRO A 146 14.28 3.97 0.90
N ILE A 147 13.87 3.34 -0.19
CA ILE A 147 12.52 2.77 -0.31
C ILE A 147 12.35 1.52 0.57
N MET A 148 13.39 0.69 0.67
CA MET A 148 13.36 -0.50 1.52
C MET A 148 13.18 -0.14 3.00
N PHE A 149 13.88 0.88 3.49
CA PHE A 149 13.73 1.33 4.86
C PHE A 149 12.37 1.99 5.11
N ALA A 150 11.84 2.78 4.16
CA ALA A 150 10.49 3.33 4.27
C ALA A 150 9.42 2.22 4.36
N HIS A 151 9.52 1.17 3.54
CA HIS A 151 8.63 0.01 3.61
C HIS A 151 8.77 -0.77 4.94
N ARG A 152 10.00 -0.96 5.44
CA ARG A 152 10.24 -1.64 6.72
C ARG A 152 9.62 -0.87 7.90
N LEU A 153 9.69 0.47 7.90
CA LEU A 153 9.02 1.31 8.91
C LEU A 153 7.50 1.12 8.89
N MET A 154 6.88 1.13 7.70
CA MET A 154 5.42 0.91 7.58
C MET A 154 5.01 -0.51 7.97
N ARG A 155 5.81 -1.52 7.61
CA ARG A 155 5.57 -2.90 8.04
C ARG A 155 5.65 -3.01 9.57
N ARG A 156 6.67 -2.42 10.17
CA ARG A 156 6.87 -2.44 11.62
C ARG A 156 5.74 -1.73 12.38
N GLN A 157 5.27 -0.58 11.86
CA GLN A 157 4.09 0.11 12.39
C GLN A 157 2.86 -0.82 12.40
N ALA A 158 2.60 -1.51 11.28
CA ALA A 158 1.46 -2.41 11.16
C ALA A 158 1.56 -3.63 12.08
N GLU A 159 2.75 -4.20 12.25
CA GLU A 159 3.03 -5.31 13.18
C GLU A 159 2.67 -4.93 14.63
N ILE A 160 3.21 -3.81 15.12
CA ILE A 160 3.01 -3.31 16.49
C ILE A 160 1.55 -2.93 16.75
N ARG A 161 0.88 -2.37 15.73
CA ARG A 161 -0.55 -2.08 15.83
C ARG A 161 -1.36 -3.37 15.96
N ARG A 162 -1.07 -4.38 15.14
CA ARG A 162 -1.82 -5.65 15.12
C ARG A 162 -1.56 -6.51 16.35
N ASP A 163 -0.34 -6.51 16.89
CA ASP A 163 -0.01 -7.28 18.10
C ASP A 163 -0.47 -6.61 19.40
N GLY A 164 -0.92 -5.35 19.33
CA GLY A 164 -1.46 -4.60 20.45
C GLY A 164 -0.39 -3.99 21.38
N THR A 165 0.89 -4.00 20.99
CA THR A 165 1.97 -3.36 21.76
C THR A 165 1.72 -1.87 21.93
N LEU A 166 1.27 -1.18 20.87
CA LEU A 166 0.80 0.21 20.92
C LEU A 166 -0.68 0.26 20.50
N PRO A 167 -1.62 0.02 21.44
CA PRO A 167 -3.03 -0.19 21.12
C PRO A 167 -3.75 1.08 20.63
N TRP A 168 -3.14 2.24 20.83
CA TRP A 168 -3.64 3.53 20.35
C TRP A 168 -3.27 3.83 18.89
N LEU A 169 -2.43 3.01 18.24
CA LEU A 169 -2.12 3.17 16.82
C LEU A 169 -3.35 2.87 15.95
N ARG A 170 -3.55 3.69 14.92
CA ARG A 170 -4.59 3.48 13.91
C ARG A 170 -3.96 3.10 12.56
N PRO A 171 -4.76 2.62 11.58
CA PRO A 171 -4.22 2.01 10.37
C PRO A 171 -3.42 2.95 9.47
N ASP A 172 -3.80 4.22 9.31
CA ASP A 172 -3.12 5.16 8.39
C ASP A 172 -1.78 5.64 8.96
N ALA A 173 -0.70 5.46 8.18
CA ALA A 173 0.62 5.96 8.50
C ALA A 173 1.44 6.22 7.23
N LYS A 174 2.45 7.08 7.36
CA LYS A 174 3.39 7.48 6.31
C LYS A 174 4.79 7.53 6.89
N ALA A 175 5.77 7.09 6.13
CA ALA A 175 7.18 7.26 6.46
C ALA A 175 7.98 7.77 5.26
N GLN A 176 8.96 8.62 5.54
CA GLN A 176 9.96 9.06 4.58
C GLN A 176 11.35 8.88 5.19
N VAL A 177 12.28 8.32 4.41
CA VAL A 177 13.66 8.11 4.82
C VAL A 177 14.59 8.83 3.87
N THR A 178 15.50 9.63 4.42
CA THR A 178 16.55 10.32 3.67
C THR A 178 17.89 9.68 3.95
N PHE A 179 18.53 9.15 2.92
CA PHE A 179 19.90 8.63 2.99
C PHE A 179 20.90 9.65 2.46
N ARG A 180 22.07 9.67 3.07
CA ARG A 180 23.29 10.24 2.48
C ARG A 180 23.98 9.17 1.65
N TYR A 181 24.20 9.50 0.39
CA TYR A 181 25.00 8.72 -0.53
C TYR A 181 26.41 9.29 -0.59
N VAL A 182 27.40 8.40 -0.56
CA VAL A 182 28.83 8.71 -0.73
C VAL A 182 29.39 7.81 -1.81
N ASN A 183 30.01 8.40 -2.82
CA ASN A 183 30.53 7.68 -3.99
C ASN A 183 29.48 6.81 -4.72
N GLY A 184 28.20 7.21 -4.65
CA GLY A 184 27.08 6.50 -5.27
C GLY A 184 26.52 5.34 -4.45
N TYR A 185 26.98 5.13 -3.22
CA TYR A 185 26.47 4.09 -2.31
C TYR A 185 25.80 4.71 -1.09
N PRO A 186 24.75 4.07 -0.52
CA PRO A 186 24.14 4.51 0.72
C PRO A 186 25.15 4.37 1.86
N ALA A 187 25.41 5.46 2.58
CA ALA A 187 26.38 5.48 3.66
C ALA A 187 25.71 5.51 5.04
N GLU A 188 24.76 6.43 5.22
CA GLU A 188 24.09 6.69 6.49
C GLU A 188 22.70 7.31 6.26
N ILE A 189 21.83 7.19 7.25
CA ILE A 189 20.50 7.82 7.27
C ILE A 189 20.62 9.19 7.92
N GLU A 190 20.14 10.20 7.21
CA GLU A 190 20.16 11.59 7.63
C GLU A 190 18.89 11.99 8.39
N ALA A 191 17.74 11.49 7.97
CA ALA A 191 16.46 11.82 8.59
C ALA A 191 15.39 10.77 8.34
N VAL A 192 14.52 10.60 9.34
CA VAL A 192 13.27 9.85 9.25
C VAL A 192 12.10 10.77 9.59
N VAL A 193 11.10 10.79 8.73
CA VAL A 193 9.78 11.38 9.03
C VAL A 193 8.81 10.23 9.18
N LEU A 194 8.03 10.21 10.25
CA LEU A 194 6.97 9.22 10.46
C LEU A 194 5.73 9.92 10.99
N SER A 195 4.65 9.87 10.22
CA SER A 195 3.33 10.31 10.65
C SER A 195 2.44 9.09 10.79
N THR A 196 1.85 8.88 11.96
CA THR A 196 0.90 7.79 12.20
C THR A 196 -0.37 8.34 12.80
N GLN A 197 -1.50 7.84 12.33
CA GLN A 197 -2.80 8.07 12.95
C GLN A 197 -2.83 7.36 14.31
N HIS A 198 -3.50 7.97 15.28
CA HIS A 198 -3.60 7.48 16.66
C HIS A 198 -4.94 7.90 17.30
N THR A 199 -5.26 7.32 18.46
CA THR A 199 -6.37 7.78 19.30
C THR A 199 -6.00 9.06 20.07
N ASP A 200 -6.99 9.77 20.59
CA ASP A 200 -6.80 10.94 21.46
C ASP A 200 -6.30 10.57 22.87
N GLU A 201 -6.13 9.28 23.17
CA GLU A 201 -5.75 8.78 24.50
C GLU A 201 -4.25 8.94 24.78
N VAL A 202 -3.42 9.04 23.73
CA VAL A 202 -1.96 9.16 23.86
C VAL A 202 -1.52 10.62 23.75
N GLY A 203 -0.70 11.07 24.70
CA GLY A 203 -0.06 12.38 24.62
C GLY A 203 1.03 12.41 23.56
N LEU A 204 1.24 13.57 22.93
CA LEU A 204 2.19 13.70 21.81
C LEU A 204 3.64 13.31 22.19
N ASN A 205 4.09 13.59 23.42
CA ASN A 205 5.44 13.20 23.84
C ASN A 205 5.55 11.67 23.98
N ASP A 206 4.61 11.03 24.67
CA ASP A 206 4.59 9.57 24.85
C ASP A 206 4.48 8.86 23.49
N LEU A 207 3.69 9.40 22.56
CA LEU A 207 3.61 8.90 21.19
C LEU A 207 4.97 8.96 20.49
N ARG A 208 5.68 10.09 20.60
CA ARG A 208 6.98 10.28 19.96
C ARG A 208 8.02 9.32 20.51
N ASP A 209 8.08 9.18 21.83
CA ASP A 209 9.00 8.28 22.50
C ASP A 209 8.72 6.81 22.10
N ALA A 210 7.44 6.41 22.11
CA ALA A 210 7.05 5.05 21.75
C ALA A 210 7.27 4.72 20.26
N VAL A 211 7.02 5.66 19.35
CA VAL A 211 7.29 5.48 17.91
C VAL A 211 8.79 5.40 17.64
N GLU A 212 9.60 6.24 18.30
CA GLU A 212 11.06 6.16 18.20
C GLU A 212 11.53 4.78 18.65
N GLU A 213 11.19 4.37 19.88
CA GLU A 213 11.66 3.12 20.50
C GLU A 213 11.19 1.88 19.74
N HIS A 214 9.89 1.77 19.46
CA HIS A 214 9.32 0.52 18.97
C HIS A 214 9.38 0.39 17.45
N ILE A 215 9.40 1.50 16.70
CA ILE A 215 9.36 1.50 15.24
C ILE A 215 10.67 1.94 14.63
N ILE A 216 11.16 3.14 14.96
CA ILE A 216 12.34 3.72 14.29
C ILE A 216 13.61 2.99 14.74
N ASP A 217 13.86 2.82 16.04
CA ASP A 217 15.04 2.15 16.58
C ASP A 217 15.10 0.67 16.18
N HIS A 218 13.94 0.04 15.96
CA HIS A 218 13.86 -1.34 15.48
C HIS A 218 14.31 -1.50 14.03
N VAL A 219 14.03 -0.51 13.17
CA VAL A 219 14.34 -0.57 11.73
C VAL A 219 15.66 0.12 11.40
N VAL A 220 15.98 1.20 12.11
CA VAL A 220 17.12 2.08 11.88
C VAL A 220 18.07 1.99 13.08
N SER A 221 19.02 1.07 13.00
CA SER A 221 20.03 0.87 14.05
C SER A 221 20.96 2.08 14.18
N HIS A 222 21.59 2.24 15.35
CA HIS A 222 22.44 3.41 15.64
C HIS A 222 23.67 3.51 14.73
N ASP A 223 24.21 2.41 14.24
CA ASP A 223 25.41 2.35 13.40
C ASP A 223 25.21 2.89 11.99
N ILE A 224 23.97 3.00 11.53
CA ILE A 224 23.62 3.55 10.21
C ILE A 224 23.04 4.96 10.28
N ARG A 225 22.99 5.58 11.47
CA ARG A 225 22.52 6.97 11.65
C ARG A 225 23.68 7.95 11.45
N SER A 226 23.42 9.06 10.77
CA SER A 226 24.40 10.15 10.68
C SER A 226 24.61 10.83 12.03
N GLU A 227 25.72 11.56 12.18
CA GLU A 227 26.01 12.34 13.39
C GLU A 227 24.90 13.37 13.70
N ASN A 228 24.19 13.84 12.68
CA ASN A 228 23.09 14.80 12.79
C ASN A 228 21.73 14.16 12.45
N PHE A 229 21.57 12.86 12.74
CA PHE A 229 20.32 12.14 12.50
C PHE A 229 19.13 12.83 13.16
N ARG A 230 18.05 13.00 12.39
CA ARG A 230 16.82 13.65 12.85
C ARG A 230 15.63 12.74 12.71
N THR A 231 14.80 12.70 13.75
CA THR A 231 13.47 12.11 13.68
C THR A 231 12.40 13.19 13.78
N LEU A 232 11.42 13.07 12.89
CA LEU A 232 10.27 13.97 12.80
C LEU A 232 9.01 13.11 12.92
N ILE A 233 8.55 12.92 14.15
CA ILE A 233 7.40 12.07 14.47
C ILE A 233 6.17 12.93 14.71
N ASN A 234 5.11 12.69 13.93
CA ASN A 234 3.90 13.50 13.86
C ASN A 234 4.24 15.01 13.90
N PRO A 235 4.94 15.53 12.86
CA PRO A 235 5.42 16.91 12.84
C PRO A 235 4.32 17.95 12.55
N THR A 236 3.13 17.50 12.16
CA THR A 236 1.93 18.32 11.87
C THR A 236 1.07 18.53 13.10
#